data_AF-A0A927P0U9-F1
#
_entry.id   AF-A0A927P0U9-F1
#
_cell.length_a   1.000
_cell.length_b   1.000
_cell.length_c   1.000
_cell.angle_alpha   90.00
_cell.angle_beta   90.00
_cell.angle_gamma   90.00
#
_symmetry.space_group_name_H-M   'P 1'
#
loop_
_entity.id
_entity.type
_entity.pdbx_description
1 polymer ?
#
loop_
_entity_poly.entity_id
_entity_poly.type
_entity_poly.pdbx_seq_one_letter_code
_entity_poly.pdbx_strand_id
1 'polypeptide(L)'
;MKIVAGIDFGTSMSMIQTLDHDSDQTDALACRTVRFTQSAQAATPTLVRMDRASGAESFGEEAQTAHEGVLYENFKLDLWNGDAKKQQQAQELVERFFRYLFICY
;
A
#
# COMPACT_ATOMS: atom_id res chain seq x y z
N MET A 1 -4.28 20.41 10.49
CA MET A 1 -3.09 20.38 9.64
C MET A 1 -3.35 19.39 8.51
N LYS A 2 -3.15 19.79 7.24
CA LYS A 2 -3.31 18.89 6.08
C LYS A 2 -1.91 18.49 5.64
N ILE A 3 -1.67 17.18 5.50
CA ILE A 3 -0.39 16.66 4.99
C ILE A 3 -0.65 16.09 3.61
N VAL A 4 0.18 16.50 2.65
CA VAL A 4 0.13 15.99 1.28
C VAL A 4 1.13 14.84 1.19
N ALA A 5 0.61 13.64 0.91
CA ALA A 5 1.41 12.45 0.69
C ALA A 5 1.37 12.05 -0.78
N GLY A 6 2.54 11.85 -1.38
CA GLY A 6 2.70 11.13 -2.63
C GLY A 6 2.80 9.63 -2.33
N ILE A 7 2.01 8.83 -3.04
CA ILE A 7 2.07 7.37 -2.95
C ILE A 7 2.56 6.87 -4.31
N ASP A 8 3.73 6.22 -4.31
CA ASP A 8 4.13 5.36 -5.42
C ASP A 8 3.48 4.00 -5.19
N PHE A 9 2.34 3.78 -5.84
CA PHE A 9 1.61 2.52 -5.82
C PHE A 9 2.12 1.62 -6.95
N GLY A 10 3.23 0.92 -6.72
CA GLY A 10 3.80 0.00 -7.70
C GLY A 10 3.04 -1.33 -7.79
N THR A 11 3.39 -2.15 -8.77
CA THR A 11 2.77 -3.48 -8.94
C THR A 11 3.26 -4.47 -7.87
N SER A 12 4.54 -4.37 -7.49
CA SER A 12 5.19 -5.29 -6.54
C SER A 12 5.54 -4.64 -5.22
N MET A 13 5.89 -3.34 -5.23
CA MET A 13 6.27 -2.58 -4.03
C MET A 13 5.55 -1.23 -4.05
N SER A 14 5.22 -0.71 -2.87
CA SER A 14 4.62 0.60 -2.68
C SER A 14 5.42 1.44 -1.68
N MET A 15 5.46 2.76 -1.89
CA MET A 15 6.18 3.71 -1.05
C MET A 15 5.32 4.96 -0.79
N ILE A 16 5.49 5.56 0.39
CA ILE A 16 4.83 6.82 0.76
C ILE A 16 5.90 7.88 1.01
N GLN A 17 5.70 9.04 0.41
CA GLN A 17 6.50 10.23 0.59
C GLN A 17 5.61 11.39 1.02
N THR A 18 6.07 12.22 1.94
CA THR A 18 5.31 13.36 2.45
C THR A 18 6.07 14.65 2.23
N LEU A 19 5.34 15.70 1.92
CA LEU A 19 5.91 17.05 1.84
C LEU A 19 5.71 17.76 3.18
N ASP A 20 6.80 18.25 3.76
CA ASP A 20 6.72 19.14 4.92
C ASP A 20 6.41 20.56 4.44
N HIS A 21 5.23 21.07 4.81
CA HIS A 21 4.76 22.39 4.38
C HIS A 21 5.21 23.54 5.31
N ASP A 22 5.74 23.23 6.49
CA ASP A 22 6.15 24.23 7.49
C ASP A 22 7.66 24.54 7.45
N SER A 23 8.42 23.96 6.52
CA SER A 23 9.82 24.35 6.34
C SER A 23 9.88 25.69 5.62
N ASP A 24 10.17 26.75 6.38
CA ASP A 24 10.37 28.14 5.95
C ASP A 24 11.60 28.35 5.05
N GLN A 25 11.97 27.34 4.25
CA GLN A 25 13.26 27.28 3.56
C GLN A 25 13.11 27.11 2.06
N THR A 26 13.81 27.99 1.36
CA THR A 26 14.26 28.01 -0.04
C THR A 26 15.00 26.74 -0.51
N ASP A 27 14.90 25.63 0.21
CA ASP A 27 15.45 24.34 -0.19
C ASP A 27 14.36 23.54 -0.92
N ALA A 28 14.74 22.94 -2.05
CA ALA A 28 13.85 22.14 -2.87
C ALA A 28 13.09 21.10 -2.02
N LEU A 29 11.79 21.35 -1.78
CA LEU A 29 10.78 20.41 -1.31
C LEU A 29 11.33 19.34 -0.34
N ALA A 30 11.38 19.64 0.96
CA ALA A 30 11.80 18.70 2.00
C ALA A 30 10.87 17.46 2.05
N CYS A 31 11.11 16.51 1.15
CA CYS A 31 10.35 15.29 0.97
C CYS A 31 10.85 14.24 1.97
N ARG A 32 9.96 13.73 2.81
CA ARG A 32 10.27 12.67 3.78
C ARG A 32 9.62 11.36 3.35
N THR A 33 10.44 10.32 3.22
CA THR A 33 9.94 8.96 3.00
C THR A 33 9.45 8.36 4.31
N VAL A 34 8.22 7.84 4.30
CA VAL A 34 7.62 7.14 5.45
C VAL A 34 8.28 5.77 5.58
N ARG A 35 8.57 5.35 6.82
CA ARG A 35 9.04 4.00 7.11
C ARG A 35 7.89 3.17 7.65
N PHE A 36 7.63 2.01 7.02
CA PHE A 36 6.55 1.12 7.44
C PHE A 36 6.89 0.48 8.79
N THR A 37 5.99 0.63 9.75
CA THR A 37 6.20 0.26 11.17
C THR A 37 6.61 -1.19 11.38
N GLN A 38 6.13 -2.10 10.54
CA GLN A 38 6.41 -3.54 10.64
C GLN A 38 7.83 -3.92 10.22
N SER A 39 8.46 -3.16 9.31
CA SER A 39 9.75 -3.53 8.71
C SER A 39 10.84 -2.46 8.84
N ALA A 40 10.48 -1.25 9.30
CA ALA A 40 11.29 -0.04 9.25
C ALA A 40 11.82 0.30 7.84
N GLN A 41 11.30 -0.35 6.80
CA GLN A 41 11.69 -0.12 5.41
C GLN A 41 10.92 1.05 4.81
N ALA A 42 11.51 1.66 3.79
CA ALA A 42 10.94 2.78 3.04
C ALA A 42 9.88 2.34 2.00
N ALA A 43 9.77 1.03 1.76
CA ALA A 43 8.82 0.45 0.83
C ALA A 43 8.19 -0.81 1.48
N THR A 44 7.00 -1.18 1.00
CA THR A 44 6.28 -2.37 1.44
C THR A 44 5.79 -3.17 0.23
N PRO A 45 5.78 -4.52 0.26
CA PRO A 45 5.20 -5.33 -0.80
C PRO A 45 3.74 -4.93 -1.10
N THR A 46 3.37 -4.92 -2.37
CA THR A 46 1.99 -4.64 -2.79
C THR A 46 1.17 -5.92 -2.79
N LEU A 47 0.97 -6.43 -1.58
CA LEU A 47 0.37 -7.72 -1.31
C LEU A 47 -0.78 -7.58 -0.33
N VAL A 48 -1.83 -8.37 -0.57
CA VAL A 48 -2.94 -8.59 0.36
C VAL A 48 -3.08 -10.09 0.54
N ARG A 49 -3.20 -10.56 1.77
CA ARG A 49 -3.54 -11.95 2.04
C ARG A 49 -4.82 -12.00 2.87
N MET A 50 -5.73 -12.88 2.46
CA MET A 50 -6.95 -13.16 3.20
C MET A 50 -6.92 -14.57 3.74
N ASP A 51 -6.95 -14.69 5.06
CA ASP A 51 -7.06 -15.98 5.73
C ASP A 51 -8.44 -16.62 5.46
N ARG A 52 -8.44 -17.89 5.06
CA ARG A 52 -9.68 -18.58 4.65
C ARG A 52 -10.57 -18.96 5.83
N ALA A 53 -10.00 -19.14 7.02
CA ALA A 53 -10.73 -19.66 8.19
C ALA A 53 -11.32 -18.54 9.04
N SER A 54 -10.54 -17.49 9.26
CA SER A 54 -10.86 -16.34 10.11
C SER A 54 -11.36 -15.13 9.32
N GLY A 55 -11.07 -15.06 8.02
CA GLY A 55 -11.29 -13.86 7.23
C GLY A 55 -10.33 -12.72 7.58
N ALA A 56 -9.29 -12.99 8.39
CA ALA A 56 -8.29 -11.99 8.74
C ALA A 56 -7.50 -11.55 7.50
N GLU A 57 -7.11 -10.28 7.50
CA GLU A 57 -6.36 -9.66 6.41
C GLU A 57 -4.96 -9.30 6.89
N SER A 58 -3.96 -9.65 6.09
CA SER A 58 -2.59 -9.16 6.26
C SER A 58 -2.10 -8.48 4.99
N PHE A 59 -1.14 -7.58 5.14
CA PHE A 59 -0.68 -6.69 4.08
C PHE A 59 0.85 -6.62 4.06
N GLY A 60 1.43 -6.24 2.91
CA GLY A 60 2.87 -5.99 2.84
C GLY A 60 3.72 -7.21 3.19
N GLU A 61 4.74 -6.98 4.02
CA GLU A 61 5.66 -8.01 4.52
C GLU A 61 4.91 -9.12 5.31
N GLU A 62 3.87 -8.76 6.06
CA GLU A 62 3.07 -9.72 6.81
C GLU A 62 2.31 -10.67 5.85
N ALA A 63 1.76 -10.14 4.75
CA ALA A 63 1.15 -10.95 3.70
C ALA A 63 2.16 -11.87 3.00
N GLN A 64 3.43 -11.45 2.91
CA GLN A 64 4.49 -12.27 2.31
C GLN A 64 4.89 -13.45 3.19
N THR A 65 4.98 -13.23 4.51
CA THR A 65 5.44 -14.25 5.48
C THR A 65 4.33 -15.18 5.95
N ALA A 66 3.08 -14.73 5.98
CA ALA A 66 1.95 -15.56 6.38
C ALA A 66 1.74 -16.77 5.43
N HIS A 67 1.48 -17.94 6.00
CA HIS A 67 1.38 -19.20 5.24
C HIS A 67 -0.05 -19.64 4.92
N GLU A 68 -1.04 -19.16 5.67
CA GLU A 68 -2.43 -19.58 5.53
C GLU A 68 -3.25 -18.53 4.74
N GLY A 69 -4.17 -18.98 3.88
CA GLY A 69 -5.04 -18.10 3.11
C GLY A 69 -4.71 -17.93 1.63
N VAL A 70 -5.39 -16.98 0.98
CA VAL A 70 -5.18 -16.62 -0.42
C VAL A 70 -4.30 -15.38 -0.49
N LEU A 71 -3.17 -15.49 -1.18
CA LEU A 71 -2.31 -14.35 -1.50
C LEU A 71 -2.80 -13.70 -2.79
N TYR A 72 -3.03 -12.39 -2.73
CA TYR A 72 -3.32 -11.53 -3.86
C TYR A 72 -2.09 -10.67 -4.16
N GLU A 73 -1.53 -10.87 -5.34
CA GLU A 73 -0.40 -10.13 -5.89
C GLU A 73 -0.76 -9.57 -7.25
N ASN A 74 -0.07 -8.51 -7.69
CA ASN A 74 -0.25 -7.89 -9.01
C ASN A 74 -1.68 -7.42 -9.32
N PHE A 75 -2.57 -7.33 -8.33
CA PHE A 75 -3.97 -6.96 -8.50
C PHE A 75 -4.17 -5.56 -9.10
N LYS A 76 -3.16 -4.68 -9.01
CA LYS A 76 -3.12 -3.40 -9.74
C LYS A 76 -3.33 -3.56 -11.25
N LEU A 77 -2.78 -4.62 -11.85
CA LEU A 77 -2.88 -4.85 -13.29
C LEU A 77 -4.33 -5.11 -13.73
N ASP A 78 -5.14 -5.69 -12.84
CA ASP A 78 -6.53 -6.02 -13.13
C ASP A 78 -7.48 -4.81 -13.06
N LEU A 79 -7.01 -3.64 -12.61
CA LEU A 79 -7.81 -2.39 -12.63
C LEU A 79 -8.22 -1.95 -14.04
N TRP A 80 -7.42 -2.32 -15.05
CA TRP A 80 -7.68 -2.03 -16.46
C TRP A 80 -8.07 -3.29 -17.23
N ASN A 81 -8.43 -4.37 -16.53
CA ASN A 81 -8.89 -5.59 -17.18
C ASN A 81 -10.25 -5.35 -17.86
N GLY A 82 -10.45 -5.97 -19.04
CA GLY A 82 -11.75 -5.96 -19.72
C GLY A 82 -12.80 -6.83 -19.02
N ASP A 83 -12.39 -7.69 -18.08
CA ASP A 83 -13.30 -8.48 -17.24
C ASP A 83 -13.76 -7.66 -16.01
N ALA A 84 -15.04 -7.31 -15.99
CA ALA A 84 -15.65 -6.53 -14.94
C ALA A 84 -15.53 -7.15 -13.54
N LYS A 85 -15.52 -8.48 -13.41
CA LYS A 85 -15.38 -9.14 -12.10
C LYS A 85 -13.97 -8.99 -11.56
N LYS A 86 -12.96 -9.17 -12.42
CA LYS A 86 -11.55 -8.97 -12.04
C LYS A 86 -11.29 -7.52 -11.69
N GLN A 87 -11.86 -6.59 -12.47
CA GLN A 87 -11.75 -5.17 -12.18
C GLN A 87 -12.36 -4.80 -10.83
N GLN A 88 -13.55 -5.31 -10.52
CA GLN A 88 -14.19 -5.06 -9.22
C GLN A 88 -13.34 -5.62 -8.07
N GLN A 89 -12.88 -6.86 -8.18
CA GLN A 89 -12.01 -7.45 -7.15
C GLN A 89 -10.71 -6.66 -6.97
N ALA A 90 -10.10 -6.20 -8.06
CA ALA A 90 -8.92 -5.36 -8.02
C ALA A 90 -9.19 -4.02 -7.30
N GLN A 91 -10.34 -3.39 -7.54
CA GLN A 91 -10.74 -2.15 -6.85
C GLN A 91 -10.89 -2.38 -5.34
N GLU A 92 -11.55 -3.46 -4.93
CA GLU A 92 -11.70 -3.81 -3.51
C GLU A 92 -10.34 -4.07 -2.85
N LEU A 93 -9.44 -4.79 -3.52
CA LEU A 93 -8.08 -5.04 -3.02
C LEU A 93 -7.25 -3.75 -2.91
N VAL A 94 -7.38 -2.84 -3.89
CA VAL A 94 -6.72 -1.51 -3.85
C VAL A 94 -7.23 -0.69 -2.68
N GLU A 95 -8.55 -0.64 -2.46
CA GLU A 95 -9.11 0.11 -1.35
C GLU A 95 -8.60 -0.41 0.00
N ARG A 96 -8.60 -1.73 0.19
CA ARG A 96 -8.06 -2.37 1.40
C ARG A 96 -6.58 -2.06 1.60
N PHE A 97 -5.79 -2.18 0.53
CA PHE A 97 -4.37 -1.89 0.59
C PHE A 97 -4.09 -0.41 0.89
N PHE A 98 -4.88 0.51 0.34
CA PHE A 98 -4.71 1.95 0.59
C PHE A 98 -5.12 2.32 2.02
N ARG A 99 -6.12 1.64 2.61
CA ARG A 99 -6.42 1.75 4.04
C ARG A 99 -5.22 1.33 4.90
N TYR A 100 -4.57 0.22 4.55
CA TYR A 100 -3.33 -0.20 5.19
C TYR A 100 -2.22 0.86 5.07
N LEU A 101 -1.97 1.37 3.87
CA LEU A 101 -0.97 2.44 3.65
C LEU A 101 -1.27 3.68 4.49
N PHE A 102 -2.54 4.07 4.62
CA PHE A 102 -2.97 5.20 5.42
C PHE A 102 -2.78 4.97 6.93
N ILE A 103 -2.92 3.74 7.43
CA ILE A 103 -2.68 3.40 8.84
C ILE A 103 -1.17 3.36 9.16
N CYS A 104 -0.34 2.96 8.19
CA CYS A 104 1.11 2.93 8.35
C CYS A 104 1.79 4.30 8.21
N TYR A 105 1.08 5.28 7.69
CA TYR A 105 1.47 6.69 7.64
C TYR A 105 1.28 7.37 9.00
#